data_AF-A0A327UR34-F1
#
_entry.id   AF-A0A327UR34-F1
#
_cell.length_a   1.000
_cell.length_b   1.000
_cell.length_c   1.000
_cell.angle_alpha   90.00
_cell.angle_beta   90.00
_cell.angle_gamma   90.00
#
_symmetry.space_group_name_H-M   'P 1'
#
loop_
_entity.id
_entity.type
_entity.pdbx_description
1 polymer ?
#
loop_
_entity_poly.entity_id
_entity_poly.type
_entity_poly.pdbx_seq_one_letter_code
_entity_poly.pdbx_strand_id
1 'polypeptide(L)'
;MDRPPPAQTPFYSGDTLSTRSFVARPTETGYDGIYIQFDGSPSVKLPFLLTAYQYRFQRDEKAMARHLVDGTDIGWEELGTDLLDGAPSDLVTALTDGEQWPSTTLDHLITPDGSPPVRMSVTERTAPDQDLDWGYILRPTGIEVITARSAGAGPIVSWDADPRRDFTNPATWPLAPERHALTSPPTVRPSAPAGRHSPAAARR
;
A
#
# COMPACT_ATOMS: atom_id res chain seq x y z
N MET A 1 42.48 34.72 -29.85
CA MET A 1 41.01 34.65 -30.01
C MET A 1 40.59 33.33 -29.38
N ASP A 2 40.26 33.39 -28.10
CA ASP A 2 39.86 32.23 -27.30
C ASP A 2 38.35 32.19 -27.23
N ARG A 3 37.75 31.07 -27.67
CA ARG A 3 36.29 30.89 -27.66
C ARG A 3 35.93 30.28 -26.30
N PRO A 4 35.03 30.88 -25.50
CA PRO A 4 34.64 30.28 -24.23
C PRO A 4 33.95 28.93 -24.49
N PRO A 5 34.14 27.95 -23.59
CA PRO A 5 33.45 26.67 -23.68
C PRO A 5 31.93 26.90 -23.63
N PRO A 6 31.12 26.08 -24.32
CA PRO A 6 29.68 26.21 -24.23
C PRO A 6 29.25 26.03 -22.78
N ALA A 7 28.40 26.94 -22.31
CA ALA A 7 27.73 26.82 -21.04
C ALA A 7 27.06 25.45 -20.99
N GLN A 8 27.37 24.66 -19.96
CA GLN A 8 26.65 23.45 -19.65
C GLN A 8 25.21 23.88 -19.34
N THR A 9 24.33 23.68 -20.31
CA THR A 9 22.89 23.76 -20.10
C THR A 9 22.58 22.78 -18.97
N PRO A 10 21.89 23.19 -17.89
CA PRO A 10 21.42 22.22 -16.91
C PRO A 10 20.54 21.24 -17.67
N PHE A 11 20.88 19.96 -17.59
CA PHE A 11 20.01 18.87 -17.98
C PHE A 11 18.77 18.96 -17.09
N TYR A 12 17.77 19.72 -17.53
CA TYR A 12 16.38 19.50 -17.16
C TYR A 12 15.81 18.50 -18.18
N SER A 13 16.30 17.26 -18.09
CA SER A 13 15.57 16.10 -18.59
C SER A 13 14.76 15.64 -17.38
N GLY A 14 13.44 15.72 -17.48
CA GLY A 14 12.52 15.67 -16.35
C GLY A 14 12.88 14.59 -15.32
N ASP A 15 13.07 15.03 -14.07
CA ASP A 15 12.97 14.18 -12.90
C ASP A 15 11.70 13.33 -13.08
N THR A 16 11.87 12.03 -13.30
CA THR A 16 10.84 11.07 -12.91
C THR A 16 10.69 11.24 -11.41
N LEU A 17 9.71 12.04 -10.99
CA LEU A 17 9.35 12.19 -9.59
C LEU A 17 9.17 10.79 -9.01
N SER A 18 10.10 10.39 -8.13
CA SER A 18 10.02 9.18 -7.29
C SER A 18 8.60 9.07 -6.76
N THR A 19 7.79 8.17 -7.33
CA THR A 19 6.41 7.99 -6.89
C THR A 19 6.46 7.23 -5.58
N ARG A 20 6.20 7.93 -4.47
CA ARG A 20 6.36 7.36 -3.12
C ARG A 20 5.13 6.57 -2.77
N SER A 21 5.33 5.42 -2.14
CA SER A 21 4.23 4.56 -1.73
C SER A 21 4.49 3.83 -0.44
N PHE A 22 3.54 3.00 -0.05
CA PHE A 22 3.71 2.05 1.05
C PHE A 22 2.93 0.78 0.79
N VAL A 23 3.36 -0.29 1.44
CA VAL A 23 2.61 -1.55 1.51
C VAL A 23 2.24 -1.82 2.96
N ALA A 24 1.02 -2.29 3.19
CA ALA A 24 0.49 -2.46 4.54
C ALA A 24 -0.34 -3.73 4.67
N ARG A 25 -0.42 -4.22 5.89
CA ARG A 25 -1.44 -5.19 6.31
C ARG A 25 -2.61 -4.48 6.97
N PRO A 26 -3.84 -4.99 6.85
CA PRO A 26 -4.98 -4.46 7.57
C PRO A 26 -4.83 -4.70 9.08
N THR A 27 -5.34 -3.75 9.86
CA THR A 27 -5.57 -3.90 11.31
C THR A 27 -7.07 -3.82 11.59
N GLU A 28 -7.48 -3.97 12.84
CA GLU A 28 -8.91 -3.89 13.22
C GLU A 28 -9.53 -2.53 12.85
N THR A 29 -8.77 -1.45 12.98
CA THR A 29 -9.26 -0.08 12.81
C THR A 29 -8.61 0.66 11.64
N GLY A 30 -7.68 0.06 10.92
CA GLY A 30 -6.95 0.73 9.85
C GLY A 30 -5.94 -0.20 9.18
N TYR A 31 -4.68 0.25 9.13
CA TYR A 31 -3.58 -0.51 8.55
C TYR A 31 -2.25 -0.18 9.23
N ASP A 32 -1.31 -1.12 9.12
CA ASP A 32 0.07 -1.01 9.58
C ASP A 32 0.99 -1.41 8.43
N GLY A 33 1.85 -0.50 8.00
CA GLY A 33 2.64 -0.63 6.78
C GLY A 33 4.02 -0.03 6.87
N ILE A 34 4.71 -0.14 5.74
CA ILE A 34 6.10 0.26 5.58
C ILE A 34 6.29 1.04 4.28
N TYR A 35 7.11 2.07 4.35
CA TYR A 35 7.44 2.97 3.24
C TYR A 35 8.16 2.27 2.08
N ILE A 36 7.91 2.73 0.85
CA ILE A 36 8.58 2.35 -0.40
C ILE A 36 8.92 3.63 -1.18
N GLN A 37 10.21 3.85 -1.46
CA GLN A 37 10.70 5.08 -2.11
C GLN A 37 10.33 5.15 -3.60
N PHE A 38 10.63 4.09 -4.35
CA PHE A 38 10.56 4.11 -5.81
C PHE A 38 9.40 3.29 -6.39
N ASP A 39 8.98 3.72 -7.58
CA ASP A 39 8.03 3.05 -8.46
C ASP A 39 6.70 2.69 -7.81
N GLY A 40 6.19 3.59 -6.99
CA GLY A 40 4.97 3.40 -6.23
C GLY A 40 3.68 3.48 -7.03
N SER A 41 3.71 3.65 -8.36
CA SER A 41 2.49 3.78 -9.16
C SER A 41 1.76 2.43 -9.32
N PRO A 42 0.42 2.41 -9.44
CA PRO A 42 -0.33 1.15 -9.56
C PRO A 42 0.05 0.32 -10.78
N SER A 43 0.39 0.97 -11.90
CA SER A 43 0.83 0.28 -13.12
C SER A 43 2.14 -0.48 -12.95
N VAL A 44 2.98 -0.10 -11.99
CA VAL A 44 4.23 -0.81 -11.67
C VAL A 44 4.06 -1.76 -10.49
N LYS A 45 3.47 -1.30 -9.37
CA LYS A 45 3.37 -2.14 -8.17
C LYS A 45 2.35 -3.25 -8.25
N LEU A 46 1.18 -3.04 -8.85
CA LEU A 46 0.14 -4.09 -8.85
C LEU A 46 0.60 -5.37 -9.56
N PRO A 47 1.23 -5.32 -10.75
CA PRO A 47 1.78 -6.53 -11.37
C PRO A 47 2.76 -7.30 -10.48
N PHE A 48 3.66 -6.60 -9.78
CA PHE A 48 4.63 -7.21 -8.88
C PHE A 48 3.95 -7.85 -7.66
N LEU A 49 3.06 -7.12 -6.99
CA LEU A 49 2.37 -7.61 -5.79
C LEU A 49 1.43 -8.77 -6.11
N LEU A 50 0.69 -8.72 -7.22
CA LEU A 50 -0.17 -9.82 -7.67
C LEU A 50 0.66 -11.06 -8.02
N THR A 51 1.76 -10.90 -8.75
CA THR A 51 2.65 -12.01 -9.11
C THR A 51 3.28 -12.62 -7.86
N ALA A 52 3.77 -11.79 -6.94
CA ALA A 52 4.34 -12.26 -5.68
C ALA A 52 3.33 -13.09 -4.87
N TYR A 53 2.11 -12.59 -4.72
CA TYR A 53 1.03 -13.32 -4.05
C TYR A 53 0.77 -14.66 -4.75
N GLN A 54 0.59 -14.66 -6.07
CA GLN A 54 0.18 -15.85 -6.83
C GLN A 54 1.27 -16.93 -6.87
N TYR A 55 2.55 -16.55 -6.91
CA TYR A 55 3.66 -17.47 -7.15
C TYR A 55 4.64 -17.55 -5.98
N ARG A 56 5.39 -16.50 -5.67
CA ARG A 56 6.41 -16.53 -4.59
C ARG A 56 5.84 -16.94 -3.25
N PHE A 57 4.67 -16.40 -2.90
CA PHE A 57 4.01 -16.66 -1.61
C PHE A 57 2.89 -17.70 -1.71
N GLN A 58 2.68 -18.34 -2.86
CA GLN A 58 1.73 -19.46 -3.02
C GLN A 58 0.32 -19.13 -2.50
N ARG A 59 -0.15 -17.91 -2.76
CA ARG A 59 -1.43 -17.35 -2.31
C ARG A 59 -1.57 -17.22 -0.78
N ASP A 60 -0.45 -17.12 -0.06
CA ASP A 60 -0.42 -16.80 1.37
C ASP A 60 -0.19 -15.30 1.60
N GLU A 61 -1.30 -14.57 1.79
CA GLU A 61 -1.29 -13.13 2.08
C GLU A 61 -0.49 -12.80 3.34
N LYS A 62 -0.54 -13.65 4.37
CA LYS A 62 0.14 -13.38 5.64
C LYS A 62 1.65 -13.56 5.50
N ALA A 63 2.09 -14.55 4.72
CA ALA A 63 3.50 -14.74 4.42
C ALA A 63 4.05 -13.56 3.60
N MET A 64 3.29 -13.11 2.60
CA MET A 64 3.62 -11.93 1.79
C MET A 64 3.69 -10.66 2.66
N ALA A 65 2.68 -10.42 3.51
CA ALA A 65 2.64 -9.29 4.42
C ALA A 65 3.83 -9.31 5.40
N ARG A 66 4.17 -10.47 5.97
CA ARG A 66 5.36 -10.61 6.83
C ARG A 66 6.64 -10.24 6.10
N HIS A 67 6.81 -10.71 4.86
CA HIS A 67 8.00 -10.39 4.07
C HIS A 67 8.07 -8.90 3.74
N LEU A 68 6.99 -8.34 3.20
CA LEU A 68 6.97 -6.97 2.72
C LEU A 68 6.94 -5.95 3.85
N VAL A 69 6.16 -6.17 4.90
CA VAL A 69 6.02 -5.23 6.01
C VAL A 69 7.11 -5.44 7.05
N ASP A 70 7.32 -6.66 7.53
CA ASP A 70 8.24 -6.93 8.65
C ASP A 70 9.69 -7.23 8.21
N GLY A 71 9.95 -7.43 6.90
CA GLY A 71 11.25 -7.89 6.38
C GLY A 71 12.33 -6.82 6.18
N THR A 72 12.06 -5.56 6.51
CA THR A 72 13.03 -4.45 6.46
C THR A 72 13.03 -3.71 7.79
N ASP A 73 14.16 -3.12 8.19
CA ASP A 73 14.25 -2.34 9.42
C ASP A 73 13.68 -0.91 9.25
N ILE A 74 14.04 -0.25 8.15
CA ILE A 74 13.71 1.16 7.89
C ILE A 74 12.55 1.29 6.90
N GLY A 75 12.70 0.69 5.73
CA GLY A 75 11.80 0.81 4.60
C GLY A 75 12.39 0.15 3.37
N TRP A 76 11.64 0.16 2.27
CA TRP A 76 12.15 -0.26 0.98
C TRP A 76 12.59 0.96 0.18
N GLU A 77 13.76 0.87 -0.41
CA GLU A 77 14.11 1.78 -1.50
C GLU A 77 13.34 1.33 -2.74
N GLU A 78 13.48 0.06 -3.11
CA GLU A 78 12.81 -0.52 -4.26
C GLU A 78 12.36 -1.96 -3.98
N LEU A 79 11.26 -2.39 -4.62
CA LEU A 79 10.84 -3.78 -4.65
C LEU A 79 11.20 -4.35 -6.02
N GLY A 80 12.03 -5.39 -6.03
CA GLY A 80 12.64 -5.94 -7.24
C GLY A 80 12.04 -7.27 -7.69
N THR A 81 12.70 -7.87 -8.69
CA THR A 81 12.26 -9.10 -9.36
C THR A 81 12.34 -10.33 -8.51
N ASP A 82 13.01 -10.30 -7.36
CA ASP A 82 12.95 -11.40 -6.40
C ASP A 82 11.50 -11.65 -5.95
N LEU A 83 10.64 -10.63 -5.95
CA LEU A 83 9.20 -10.82 -5.72
C LEU A 83 8.51 -11.74 -6.75
N LEU A 84 9.10 -11.94 -7.92
CA LEU A 84 8.57 -12.78 -9.00
C LEU A 84 9.08 -14.23 -8.93
N ASP A 85 9.83 -14.60 -7.88
CA ASP A 85 10.35 -15.96 -7.70
C ASP A 85 9.24 -17.02 -7.80
N GLY A 86 9.48 -18.05 -8.61
CA GLY A 86 8.52 -19.14 -8.86
C GLY A 86 7.44 -18.81 -9.90
N ALA A 87 7.41 -17.59 -10.45
CA ALA A 87 6.53 -17.24 -11.56
C ALA A 87 7.00 -17.87 -12.89
N PRO A 88 6.08 -18.14 -13.83
CA PRO A 88 6.41 -18.54 -15.19
C PRO A 88 7.35 -17.54 -15.88
N SER A 89 8.35 -18.02 -16.62
CA SER A 89 9.36 -17.14 -17.25
C SER A 89 8.77 -16.15 -18.24
N ASP A 90 7.72 -16.55 -18.97
CA ASP A 90 6.98 -15.68 -19.89
C ASP A 90 6.20 -14.57 -19.15
N LEU A 91 5.85 -14.77 -17.89
CA LEU A 91 5.28 -13.72 -17.05
C LEU A 91 6.37 -12.77 -16.57
N VAL A 92 7.48 -13.31 -16.08
CA VAL A 92 8.62 -12.49 -15.64
C VAL A 92 9.11 -11.60 -16.79
N THR A 93 9.36 -12.15 -17.99
CA THR A 93 9.76 -11.37 -19.16
C THR A 93 8.74 -10.30 -19.53
N ALA A 94 7.44 -10.59 -19.44
CA ALA A 94 6.40 -9.61 -19.77
C ALA A 94 6.35 -8.42 -18.79
N LEU A 95 6.81 -8.59 -17.55
CA LEU A 95 6.78 -7.55 -16.51
C LEU A 95 8.09 -6.76 -16.37
N THR A 96 9.19 -7.31 -16.85
CA THR A 96 10.55 -6.81 -16.58
C THR A 96 11.39 -6.64 -17.83
N ASP A 97 10.84 -6.95 -19.00
CA ASP A 97 11.58 -7.12 -20.26
C ASP A 97 12.78 -8.09 -20.14
N GLY A 98 12.75 -8.98 -19.14
CA GLY A 98 13.79 -9.96 -18.86
C GLY A 98 14.91 -9.45 -17.95
N GLU A 99 14.83 -8.22 -17.45
CA GLU A 99 15.75 -7.69 -16.46
C GLU A 99 15.57 -8.38 -15.10
N GLN A 100 16.65 -8.42 -14.31
CA GLN A 100 16.66 -9.00 -12.96
C GLN A 100 17.38 -8.07 -12.01
N TRP A 101 16.72 -7.76 -10.89
CA TRP A 101 17.30 -6.97 -9.82
C TRP A 101 16.63 -7.35 -8.49
N PRO A 102 17.36 -7.42 -7.37
CA PRO A 102 16.76 -7.71 -6.08
C PRO A 102 16.04 -6.48 -5.52
N SER A 103 15.08 -6.69 -4.62
CA SER A 103 14.56 -5.63 -3.76
C SER A 103 15.70 -5.02 -2.92
N THR A 104 15.69 -3.70 -2.77
CA THR A 104 16.71 -2.95 -2.01
C THR A 104 16.08 -2.28 -0.78
N THR A 105 16.75 -2.42 0.36
CA THR A 105 16.33 -1.78 1.62
C THR A 105 16.82 -0.34 1.68
N LEU A 106 16.07 0.52 2.34
CA LEU A 106 16.44 1.92 2.54
C LEU A 106 17.42 2.07 3.72
N ASP A 107 18.68 1.68 3.54
CA ASP A 107 19.70 1.56 4.59
C ASP A 107 20.77 2.67 4.58
N HIS A 108 20.88 3.43 3.50
CA HIS A 108 21.90 4.48 3.33
C HIS A 108 21.39 5.91 3.64
N LEU A 109 20.48 6.05 4.59
CA LEU A 109 19.95 7.35 4.99
C LEU A 109 20.89 8.07 5.97
N ILE A 110 21.13 9.36 5.72
CA ILE A 110 21.81 10.26 6.64
C ILE A 110 20.78 11.26 7.15
N THR A 111 20.48 11.22 8.45
CA THR A 111 19.58 12.22 9.05
C THR A 111 20.31 13.54 9.26
N PRO A 112 19.63 14.70 9.18
CA PRO A 112 20.26 16.01 9.37
C PRO A 112 20.92 16.21 10.74
N ASP A 113 20.42 15.51 11.76
CA ASP A 113 20.93 15.56 13.14
C ASP A 113 21.98 14.47 13.44
N GLY A 114 22.31 13.63 12.45
CA GLY A 114 23.27 12.53 12.60
C GLY A 114 22.79 11.35 13.44
N SER A 115 21.52 11.33 13.85
CA SER A 115 20.91 10.19 14.52
C SER A 115 20.74 8.99 13.56
N PRO A 116 20.68 7.74 14.08
CA PRO A 116 20.37 6.59 13.24
C PRO A 116 18.97 6.75 12.60
N PRO A 117 18.81 6.38 11.31
CA PRO A 117 17.50 6.39 10.67
C PRO A 117 16.52 5.49 11.42
N VAL A 118 15.28 5.95 11.52
CA VAL A 118 14.20 5.21 12.18
C VAL A 118 13.28 4.56 11.17
N ARG A 119 12.62 3.48 11.61
CA ARG A 119 11.59 2.79 10.83
C ARG A 119 10.53 3.77 10.31
N MET A 120 10.34 3.77 8.99
CA MET A 120 9.36 4.59 8.29
C MET A 120 8.00 3.86 8.24
N SER A 121 7.43 3.64 9.43
CA SER A 121 6.10 3.03 9.57
C SER A 121 5.01 3.96 9.05
N VAL A 122 4.06 3.36 8.33
CA VAL A 122 2.91 4.06 7.75
C VAL A 122 1.63 3.48 8.34
N THR A 123 0.82 4.34 8.93
CA THR A 123 -0.50 4.01 9.48
C THR A 123 -1.54 4.94 8.89
N GLU A 124 -2.83 4.60 9.04
CA GLU A 124 -3.93 5.47 8.62
C GLU A 124 -3.79 6.91 9.15
N ARG A 125 -3.28 7.05 10.37
CA ARG A 125 -3.09 8.36 11.02
C ARG A 125 -1.90 9.12 10.48
N THR A 126 -0.84 8.45 10.03
CA THR A 126 0.43 9.09 9.63
C THR A 126 0.59 9.24 8.13
N ALA A 127 -0.12 8.44 7.31
CA ALA A 127 -0.02 8.49 5.86
C ALA A 127 -0.30 9.88 5.25
N PRO A 128 -1.28 10.68 5.73
CA PRO A 128 -1.54 12.01 5.18
C PRO A 128 -0.36 12.99 5.31
N ASP A 129 0.51 12.77 6.30
CA ASP A 129 1.62 13.69 6.63
C ASP A 129 2.97 13.27 6.00
N GLN A 130 3.02 12.13 5.29
CA GLN A 130 4.27 11.52 4.79
C GLN A 130 4.55 11.74 3.29
N ASP A 131 3.82 12.66 2.63
CA ASP A 131 3.96 12.96 1.19
C ASP A 131 3.96 11.69 0.30
N LEU A 132 3.02 10.80 0.60
CA LEU A 132 2.82 9.55 -0.12
C LEU A 132 1.82 9.77 -1.28
N ASP A 133 2.06 9.08 -2.39
CA ASP A 133 1.17 9.13 -3.55
C ASP A 133 0.18 7.96 -3.50
N TRP A 134 0.67 6.76 -3.15
CA TRP A 134 -0.12 5.51 -3.19
C TRP A 134 0.08 4.63 -1.96
N GLY A 135 -0.96 3.88 -1.61
CA GLY A 135 -0.93 2.85 -0.57
C GLY A 135 -1.52 1.54 -1.05
N TYR A 136 -0.86 0.44 -0.70
CA TYR A 136 -1.26 -0.92 -1.07
C TYR A 136 -1.55 -1.73 0.20
N ILE A 137 -2.82 -1.92 0.53
CA ILE A 137 -3.23 -2.67 1.73
C ILE A 137 -3.60 -4.09 1.32
N LEU A 138 -2.87 -5.08 1.83
CA LEU A 138 -3.01 -6.49 1.53
C LEU A 138 -4.24 -7.07 2.26
N ARG A 139 -5.44 -6.88 1.70
CA ARG A 139 -6.70 -7.38 2.29
C ARG A 139 -6.88 -8.88 1.99
N PRO A 140 -7.70 -9.59 2.79
CA PRO A 140 -7.99 -11.01 2.52
C PRO A 140 -8.61 -11.28 1.14
N THR A 141 -9.28 -10.30 0.54
CA THR A 141 -9.95 -10.45 -0.76
C THR A 141 -9.16 -9.88 -1.94
N GLY A 142 -8.10 -9.11 -1.69
CA GLY A 142 -7.33 -8.45 -2.74
C GLY A 142 -6.42 -7.36 -2.20
N ILE A 143 -5.87 -6.54 -3.11
CA ILE A 143 -5.07 -5.37 -2.76
C ILE A 143 -5.97 -4.15 -2.80
N GLU A 144 -6.22 -3.53 -1.65
CA GLU A 144 -6.87 -2.21 -1.62
C GLU A 144 -5.83 -1.15 -2.01
N VAL A 145 -6.15 -0.35 -3.00
CA VAL A 145 -5.27 0.69 -3.53
C VAL A 145 -5.84 2.05 -3.18
N ILE A 146 -5.15 2.78 -2.29
CA ILE A 146 -5.57 4.11 -1.85
C ILE A 146 -4.61 5.18 -2.35
N THR A 147 -5.14 6.37 -2.60
CA THR A 147 -4.32 7.58 -2.69
C THR A 147 -4.05 8.05 -1.27
N ALA A 148 -2.79 8.11 -0.85
CA ALA A 148 -2.47 8.38 0.56
C ALA A 148 -2.90 9.79 1.03
N ARG A 149 -3.12 10.72 0.08
CA ARG A 149 -3.67 12.06 0.31
C ARG A 149 -5.18 12.10 0.52
N SER A 150 -5.89 10.98 0.34
CA SER A 150 -7.34 10.90 0.43
C SER A 150 -7.77 10.02 1.60
N ALA A 151 -8.65 10.54 2.45
CA ALA A 151 -9.15 9.83 3.64
C ALA A 151 -10.21 8.74 3.33
N GLY A 152 -10.20 8.18 2.12
CA GLY A 152 -11.23 7.26 1.62
C GLY A 152 -10.70 5.86 1.37
N ALA A 153 -11.56 4.86 1.56
CA ALA A 153 -11.30 3.50 1.11
C ALA A 153 -11.11 3.44 -0.41
N GLY A 154 -10.17 2.61 -0.84
CA GLY A 154 -9.78 2.47 -2.23
C GLY A 154 -10.49 1.31 -2.94
N PRO A 155 -10.43 1.24 -4.28
CA PRO A 155 -10.78 0.02 -4.99
C PRO A 155 -9.92 -1.17 -4.50
N ILE A 156 -10.55 -2.33 -4.36
CA ILE A 156 -9.86 -3.58 -4.03
C ILE A 156 -9.64 -4.36 -5.31
N VAL A 157 -8.40 -4.45 -5.78
CA VAL A 157 -7.99 -5.27 -6.92
C VAL A 157 -7.96 -6.73 -6.48
N SER A 158 -8.67 -7.60 -7.20
CA SER A 158 -8.75 -9.04 -6.88
C SER A 158 -7.38 -9.71 -6.90
N TRP A 159 -7.15 -10.63 -5.97
CA TRP A 159 -5.96 -11.49 -5.98
C TRP A 159 -5.81 -12.34 -7.24
N ASP A 160 -6.94 -12.67 -7.89
CA ASP A 160 -6.98 -13.46 -9.13
C ASP A 160 -6.85 -12.59 -10.40
N ALA A 161 -6.60 -11.29 -10.25
CA ALA A 161 -6.30 -10.41 -11.37
C ALA A 161 -5.10 -10.92 -12.18
N ASP A 162 -5.20 -10.87 -13.51
CA ASP A 162 -4.06 -11.12 -14.39
C ASP A 162 -3.01 -10.02 -14.17
N PRO A 163 -1.79 -10.36 -13.71
CA PRO A 163 -0.73 -9.36 -13.48
C PRO A 163 -0.30 -8.64 -14.76
N ARG A 164 -0.57 -9.19 -15.95
CA ARG A 164 -0.25 -8.57 -17.25
C ARG A 164 -1.23 -7.48 -17.68
N ARG A 165 -2.31 -7.29 -16.93
CA ARG A 165 -3.33 -6.30 -17.28
C ARG A 165 -2.76 -4.89 -17.12
N ASP A 166 -3.30 -3.97 -17.92
CA ASP A 166 -3.03 -2.55 -17.74
C ASP A 166 -3.72 -2.03 -16.46
N PHE A 167 -2.91 -1.56 -15.51
CA PHE A 167 -3.38 -0.94 -14.27
C PHE A 167 -3.26 0.60 -14.27
N THR A 168 -3.04 1.23 -15.42
CA THR A 168 -2.97 2.70 -15.54
C THR A 168 -4.32 3.38 -15.28
N ASN A 169 -5.43 2.74 -15.65
CA ASN A 169 -6.78 3.29 -15.48
C ASN A 169 -7.57 2.54 -14.40
N PRO A 170 -7.83 3.14 -13.22
CA PRO A 170 -8.59 2.50 -12.15
C PRO A 170 -9.97 1.98 -12.54
N ALA A 171 -10.63 2.61 -13.52
CA ALA A 171 -11.97 2.22 -13.95
C ALA A 171 -12.02 0.84 -14.65
N THR A 172 -10.87 0.32 -15.10
CA THR A 172 -10.79 -0.97 -15.80
C THR A 172 -10.24 -2.09 -14.91
N TRP A 173 -9.94 -1.81 -13.65
CA TRP A 173 -9.33 -2.78 -12.75
C TRP A 173 -10.28 -3.95 -12.45
N PRO A 174 -9.75 -5.18 -12.36
CA PRO A 174 -10.51 -6.36 -11.98
C PRO A 174 -10.74 -6.34 -10.46
N LEU A 175 -11.82 -5.70 -10.05
CA LEU A 175 -12.12 -5.53 -8.63
C LEU A 175 -12.56 -6.85 -7.99
N ALA A 176 -12.17 -7.06 -6.74
CA ALA A 176 -12.73 -8.11 -5.91
C ALA A 176 -14.24 -7.86 -5.76
N PRO A 177 -15.09 -8.91 -5.77
CA PRO A 177 -16.50 -8.74 -5.47
C PRO A 177 -16.64 -8.03 -4.13
N GLU A 178 -17.46 -6.98 -4.05
CA GLU A 178 -17.74 -6.31 -2.79
C GLU A 178 -18.31 -7.34 -1.81
N ARG A 179 -17.47 -7.82 -0.89
CA ARG A 179 -17.98 -8.27 0.39
C ARG A 179 -18.04 -7.02 1.24
N HIS A 180 -19.24 -6.48 1.40
CA HIS A 180 -19.53 -5.45 2.40
C HIS A 180 -18.74 -5.78 3.66
N ALA A 181 -17.74 -4.96 3.96
CA ALA A 181 -17.16 -4.96 5.29
C ALA A 181 -18.32 -4.73 6.27
N LEU A 182 -18.27 -5.39 7.41
CA LEU A 182 -19.18 -5.21 8.53
C LEU A 182 -19.17 -3.73 8.96
N THR A 183 -19.93 -2.89 8.28
CA THR A 183 -20.42 -1.65 8.85
C THR A 183 -21.33 -2.13 9.97
N SER A 184 -20.81 -2.16 11.19
CA SER A 184 -21.67 -2.28 12.36
C SER A 184 -22.75 -1.21 12.19
N PRO A 185 -24.05 -1.57 12.12
CA PRO A 185 -25.08 -0.56 12.11
C PRO A 185 -24.89 0.29 13.36
N PRO A 186 -25.10 1.62 13.29
CA PRO A 186 -25.11 2.43 14.50
C PRO A 186 -26.09 1.77 15.46
N THR A 187 -25.59 1.31 16.60
CA THR A 187 -26.45 0.80 17.66
C THR A 187 -27.28 1.98 18.13
N VAL A 188 -28.49 2.11 17.58
CA VAL A 188 -29.53 2.95 18.14
C VAL A 188 -29.84 2.31 19.49
N ARG A 189 -29.27 2.88 20.55
CA ARG A 189 -29.61 2.54 21.92
C ARG A 189 -31.13 2.71 22.07
N PRO A 190 -31.91 1.67 22.40
CA PRO A 190 -33.30 1.86 22.74
C PRO A 190 -33.34 2.66 24.05
N SER A 191 -33.88 3.88 24.00
CA SER A 191 -34.28 4.59 25.21
C SER A 191 -35.32 3.74 25.92
N ALA A 192 -34.95 3.22 27.10
CA ALA A 192 -35.88 2.51 27.97
C ALA A 192 -37.09 3.40 28.30
N PRO A 193 -38.32 2.86 28.32
CA PRO A 193 -39.47 3.61 28.79
C PRO A 193 -39.32 3.84 30.29
N ALA A 194 -39.47 5.09 30.73
CA ALA A 194 -39.64 5.42 32.13
C ALA A 194 -40.95 4.79 32.63
N GLY A 195 -40.83 3.61 33.24
CA GLY A 195 -41.91 2.92 33.91
C GLY A 195 -42.46 3.77 35.05
N ARG A 196 -43.76 4.05 34.97
CA ARG A 196 -44.58 4.60 36.06
C ARG A 196 -44.43 3.75 37.32
N HIS A 197 -43.92 4.32 38.40
CA HIS A 197 -44.17 3.83 39.74
C HIS A 197 -45.26 4.68 40.38
N SER A 198 -46.47 4.17 40.38
CA SER A 198 -47.49 4.51 41.39
C SER A 198 -47.28 3.60 42.60
N PRO A 199 -47.34 4.13 43.83
CA PRO A 199 -47.77 3.35 44.98
C PRO A 199 -49.21 3.71 45.34
N ALA A 200 -50.04 2.67 45.48
CA ALA A 200 -51.40 2.75 45.97
C ALA A 200 -51.44 2.83 47.51
N ALA A 201 -52.30 3.72 48.01
CA ALA A 201 -53.14 3.68 49.21
C ALA A 201 -52.64 3.08 50.54
N ALA A 202 -52.79 3.84 51.64
CA ALA A 202 -53.57 3.41 52.82
C ALA A 202 -53.91 4.54 53.82
N ARG A 203 -55.22 4.65 54.07
CA ARG A 203 -56.00 5.25 55.19
C ARG A 203 -55.27 5.66 56.49
N ARG A 204 -55.66 6.83 57.02
CA ARG A 204 -56.39 7.00 58.30
C ARG A 204 -57.14 8.33 58.34
#